data_AF-A0A438GRU7-F1
#
_entry.id   AF-A0A438GRU7-F1
#
_cell.length_a   1.000
_cell.length_b   1.000
_cell.length_c   1.000
_cell.angle_alpha   90.00
_cell.angle_beta   90.00
_cell.angle_gamma   90.00
#
_symmetry.space_group_name_H-M   'P 1'
#
loop_
_entity.id
_entity.type
_entity.pdbx_description
1 polymer ?
#
loop_
_entity_poly.entity_id
_entity_poly.type
_entity_poly.pdbx_seq_one_letter_code
_entity_poly.pdbx_strand_id
1 'polypeptide(L)'
;MEASKPAPTPGSLGRTLSQSDGVPLPDPSEYRRIVGALQYVTPTRPDIAFAVNKACQFMAKPSDVHWLAVKRILRYLKGTISLGLHFQTSTSMELQGYNDADWASCPDDRRSTSGYCVFLGSNLISWSSSKQRLVSKNSAKSEYRGLVSLTAELVWIQSLLQELCLPTSPPVLWCDNQSAAHLAANPVFHSRSKHIELDLHFIREKVLRQELQICYVSSTDQLADILTKHLPISQFCSLRSKLTVTSPPMSLRGDDNQTDSNLTSSPTVVTEQPCNNPKPTHPTTSPSL
;
A
#
# COMPACT_ATOMS: atom_id res chain seq x y z
N MET A 1 16.64 -3.95 19.29
CA MET A 1 15.85 -4.42 18.13
C MET A 1 16.43 -5.71 17.51
N GLU A 2 17.72 -6.02 17.66
CA GLU A 2 18.35 -7.22 17.06
C GLU A 2 17.69 -8.56 17.44
N ALA A 3 17.25 -8.75 18.68
CA ALA A 3 16.61 -10.00 19.12
C ALA A 3 15.06 -10.01 19.03
N SER A 4 14.41 -8.96 18.49
CA SER A 4 12.94 -8.90 18.49
C SER A 4 12.32 -9.79 17.40
N LYS A 5 11.32 -10.60 17.76
CA LYS A 5 10.49 -11.37 16.81
C LYS A 5 9.76 -10.43 15.84
N PRO A 6 9.77 -10.68 14.51
CA PRO A 6 9.02 -9.89 13.55
C PRO A 6 7.50 -9.91 13.80
N ALA A 7 6.82 -8.84 13.38
CA ALA A 7 5.36 -8.76 13.38
C ALA A 7 4.84 -8.95 11.95
N PRO A 8 3.70 -9.66 11.73
CA PRO A 8 3.18 -9.92 10.39
C PRO A 8 2.48 -8.70 9.75
N THR A 9 2.03 -7.75 10.56
CA THR A 9 1.37 -6.51 10.12
C THR A 9 1.85 -5.32 10.97
N PRO A 10 1.85 -4.09 10.44
CA PRO A 10 2.36 -2.92 11.15
C PRO A 10 1.51 -2.50 12.35
N GLY A 11 0.23 -2.89 12.38
CA GLY A 11 -0.69 -2.57 13.46
C GLY A 11 -1.56 -3.75 13.91
N SER A 12 -2.30 -3.56 15.00
CA SER A 12 -3.11 -4.60 15.63
C SER A 12 -4.59 -4.40 15.32
N LEU A 13 -5.30 -5.50 15.03
CA LEU A 13 -6.75 -5.49 14.83
C LEU A 13 -7.50 -5.17 16.13
N GLY A 14 -8.63 -4.48 16.01
CA GLY A 14 -9.59 -4.26 17.10
C GLY A 14 -9.15 -3.29 18.20
N ARG A 15 -7.87 -2.89 18.25
CA ARG A 15 -7.38 -1.89 19.20
C ARG A 15 -7.21 -0.54 18.50
N THR A 16 -8.08 0.40 18.83
CA THR A 16 -7.97 1.79 18.42
C THR A 16 -7.21 2.56 19.48
N LEU A 17 -6.17 3.29 19.08
CA LEU A 17 -5.36 4.12 19.99
C LEU A 17 -6.12 5.41 20.32
N SER A 18 -6.01 5.84 21.58
CA SER A 18 -6.57 7.09 22.11
C SER A 18 -5.52 7.90 22.88
N GLN A 19 -5.67 9.22 22.91
CA GLN A 19 -4.79 10.12 23.66
C GLN A 19 -4.75 9.82 25.17
N SER A 20 -5.82 9.24 25.72
CA SER A 20 -5.90 8.86 27.13
C SER A 20 -5.33 7.47 27.43
N ASP A 21 -4.85 6.73 26.42
CA ASP A 21 -4.35 5.37 26.63
C ASP A 21 -3.00 5.36 27.33
N GLY A 22 -2.91 4.55 28.39
CA GLY A 22 -1.64 4.22 29.04
C GLY A 22 -1.03 5.34 29.87
N VAL A 23 0.24 5.17 30.22
CA VAL A 23 1.00 6.12 31.04
C VAL A 23 1.89 6.96 30.12
N PRO A 24 1.84 8.31 30.21
CA PRO A 24 2.70 9.19 29.41
C PRO A 24 4.18 8.84 29.57
N LEU A 25 4.92 8.87 28.46
CA LEU A 25 6.36 8.63 28.50
C LEU A 25 7.07 9.76 29.26
N PRO A 26 8.05 9.46 30.13
CA PRO A 26 8.85 10.47 30.81
C PRO A 26 9.59 11.39 29.84
N ASP A 27 10.14 10.82 28.76
CA ASP A 27 10.78 11.56 27.67
C ASP A 27 10.12 11.22 26.32
N PRO A 28 9.47 12.18 25.63
CA PRO A 28 8.88 11.96 24.33
C PRO A 28 9.89 12.04 23.16
N SER A 29 11.14 12.40 23.41
CA SER A 29 12.13 12.67 22.36
C SER A 29 12.43 11.46 21.50
N GLU A 30 12.62 10.29 22.12
CA GLU A 30 12.87 9.04 21.37
C GLU A 30 11.68 8.66 20.49
N TYR A 31 10.46 8.80 21.02
CA TYR A 31 9.22 8.58 20.27
C TYR A 31 9.17 9.45 19.02
N ARG A 32 9.34 10.77 19.19
CA ARG A 32 9.27 11.75 18.09
C ARG A 32 10.34 11.48 17.03
N ARG A 33 11.56 11.15 17.45
CA ARG A 33 12.67 10.83 16.54
C ARG A 33 12.37 9.60 15.69
N ILE A 34 11.87 8.52 16.31
CA ILE A 34 11.55 7.29 15.57
C ILE A 34 10.35 7.49 14.65
N VAL A 35 9.28 8.14 15.11
CA VAL A 35 8.10 8.38 14.26
C VAL A 35 8.46 9.32 13.10
N GLY A 36 9.30 10.33 13.34
CA GLY A 36 9.87 11.16 12.27
C GLY A 36 10.66 10.34 11.26
N ALA A 37 11.52 9.43 11.71
CA ALA A 37 12.25 8.52 10.81
C ALA A 37 11.31 7.60 10.02
N LEU A 38 10.25 7.08 10.65
CA LEU A 38 9.24 6.26 9.97
C LEU A 38 8.50 7.03 8.89
N GLN A 39 8.26 8.33 9.09
CA GLN A 39 7.64 9.20 8.08
C GLN A 39 8.50 9.32 6.81
N TYR A 40 9.83 9.23 6.91
CA TYR A 40 10.72 9.17 5.74
C TYR A 40 10.70 7.82 5.01
N VAL A 41 10.18 6.77 5.65
CA VAL A 41 10.05 5.42 5.05
C VAL A 41 8.72 5.28 4.29
N THR A 42 7.69 6.02 4.65
CA THR A 42 6.37 5.92 3.99
C THR A 42 6.38 6.17 2.47
N PRO A 43 7.26 7.00 1.89
CA PRO A 43 7.37 7.17 0.43
C PRO A 43 7.93 5.95 -0.34
N THR A 44 8.48 4.94 0.35
CA THR A 44 8.89 3.67 -0.29
C THR A 44 8.13 2.45 0.26
N ARG A 45 7.33 2.67 1.32
CA ARG A 45 6.57 1.66 2.04
C ARG A 45 5.13 2.15 2.28
N PRO A 46 4.27 2.16 1.25
CA PRO A 46 2.86 2.54 1.41
C PRO A 46 2.13 1.66 2.42
N ASP A 47 2.56 0.41 2.59
CA ASP A 47 2.01 -0.59 3.49
C ASP A 47 2.10 -0.22 4.99
N ILE A 48 2.95 0.74 5.37
CA ILE A 48 3.03 1.26 6.75
C ILE A 48 2.37 2.63 6.92
N ALA A 49 1.93 3.28 5.83
CA ALA A 49 1.52 4.68 5.84
C ALA A 49 0.40 4.95 6.86
N PHE A 50 -0.60 4.07 6.95
CA PHE A 50 -1.68 4.18 7.92
C PHE A 50 -1.19 4.09 9.38
N ALA A 51 -0.38 3.08 9.69
CA ALA A 51 0.12 2.86 11.04
C ALA A 51 1.02 4.02 11.50
N VAL A 52 1.85 4.54 10.59
CA VAL A 52 2.68 5.73 10.85
C VAL A 52 1.80 6.97 11.03
N ASN A 53 0.80 7.19 10.18
CA ASN A 53 -0.15 8.30 10.34
C ASN A 53 -0.81 8.29 11.73
N LYS A 54 -1.24 7.11 12.21
CA LYS A 54 -1.80 6.97 13.56
C LYS A 54 -0.77 7.29 14.64
N ALA A 55 0.48 6.82 14.51
CA ALA A 55 1.54 7.16 15.47
C ALA A 55 1.83 8.67 15.51
N CYS A 56 1.83 9.35 14.36
CA CYS A 56 2.05 10.80 14.27
C CYS A 56 1.06 11.62 15.11
N GLN A 57 -0.17 11.11 15.33
CA GLN A 57 -1.20 11.82 16.10
C GLN A 57 -0.87 11.95 17.59
N PHE A 58 0.07 11.15 18.11
CA PHE A 58 0.43 11.13 19.54
C PHE A 58 1.79 11.77 19.83
N MET A 59 2.41 12.45 18.85
CA MET A 59 3.74 13.08 19.02
C MET A 59 3.80 14.11 20.15
N ALA A 60 2.69 14.79 20.45
CA ALA A 60 2.65 15.81 21.50
C ALA A 60 2.86 15.20 22.89
N LYS A 61 2.09 14.16 23.22
CA LYS A 61 2.11 13.47 24.51
C LYS A 61 2.00 11.94 24.31
N PRO A 62 3.09 11.27 23.89
CA PRO A 62 3.09 9.82 23.69
C PRO A 62 3.02 9.08 25.03
N SER A 63 2.51 7.84 24.99
CA SER A 63 2.41 6.94 26.15
C SER A 63 3.11 5.62 25.86
N ASP A 64 3.23 4.77 26.87
CA ASP A 64 3.73 3.40 26.75
C ASP A 64 2.94 2.57 25.72
N VAL A 65 1.62 2.72 25.64
CA VAL A 65 0.76 2.08 24.64
C VAL A 65 1.10 2.57 23.23
N HIS A 66 1.26 3.88 23.05
CA HIS A 66 1.69 4.45 21.78
C HIS A 66 3.08 3.94 21.38
N TRP A 67 3.98 3.78 22.35
CA TRP A 67 5.32 3.27 22.12
C TRP A 67 5.33 1.81 21.66
N LEU A 68 4.45 0.97 22.23
CA LEU A 68 4.26 -0.40 21.79
C LEU A 68 3.77 -0.48 20.33
N ALA A 69 2.91 0.45 19.91
CA ALA A 69 2.47 0.55 18.52
C ALA A 69 3.65 0.88 17.58
N VAL A 70 4.48 1.86 17.92
CA VAL A 70 5.69 2.20 17.14
C VAL A 70 6.66 1.01 17.07
N LYS A 71 6.90 0.33 18.20
CA LYS A 71 7.70 -0.91 18.23
C LYS A 71 7.13 -2.00 17.34
N ARG A 72 5.81 -2.10 17.19
CA ARG A 72 5.18 -3.05 16.26
C ARG A 72 5.50 -2.71 14.81
N ILE A 73 5.40 -1.43 14.40
CA ILE A 73 5.76 -0.98 13.05
C ILE A 73 7.22 -1.34 12.75
N LEU A 74 8.12 -1.08 13.70
CA LEU A 74 9.54 -1.43 13.56
C LEU A 74 9.77 -2.94 13.43
N ARG A 75 9.07 -3.78 14.21
CA ARG A 75 9.14 -5.25 14.09
C ARG A 75 8.59 -5.75 12.76
N TYR A 76 7.57 -5.10 12.21
CA TYR A 76 7.04 -5.40 10.88
C TYR A 76 8.07 -5.08 9.80
N LEU A 77 8.67 -3.89 9.84
CA LEU A 77 9.74 -3.49 8.91
C LEU A 77 10.93 -4.45 8.98
N LYS A 78 11.34 -4.87 10.17
CA LYS A 78 12.40 -5.87 10.36
C LYS A 78 12.08 -7.20 9.65
N GLY A 79 10.84 -7.68 9.74
CA GLY A 79 10.40 -8.90 9.07
C GLY A 79 10.20 -8.77 7.57
N THR A 80 10.17 -7.54 7.06
CA THR A 80 9.87 -7.22 5.67
C THR A 80 10.95 -6.33 5.05
N ILE A 81 12.19 -6.47 5.52
CA ILE A 81 13.33 -5.66 5.05
C ILE A 81 13.64 -5.90 3.57
N SER A 82 13.30 -7.09 3.06
CA SER A 82 13.41 -7.44 1.64
C SER A 82 12.29 -6.87 0.77
N LEU A 83 11.21 -6.34 1.37
CA LEU A 83 10.08 -5.80 0.62
C LEU A 83 10.30 -4.32 0.29
N GLY A 84 9.96 -3.96 -0.94
CA GLY A 84 9.97 -2.58 -1.42
C GLY A 84 8.95 -2.36 -2.52
N LEU A 85 8.69 -1.09 -2.83
CA LEU A 85 7.85 -0.72 -3.96
C LEU A 85 8.53 -1.12 -5.28
N HIS A 86 7.84 -1.91 -6.09
CA HIS A 86 8.35 -2.39 -7.37
C HIS A 86 7.62 -1.70 -8.53
N PHE A 87 8.43 -1.21 -9.48
CA PHE A 87 7.96 -0.67 -10.75
C PHE A 87 8.26 -1.66 -11.85
N GLN A 88 7.28 -1.91 -12.70
CA GLN A 88 7.37 -2.80 -13.86
C GLN A 88 7.01 -2.04 -15.13
N THR A 89 7.49 -2.51 -16.27
CA THR A 89 7.09 -1.98 -17.57
C THR A 89 5.58 -2.17 -17.74
N SER A 90 4.86 -1.09 -18.05
CA SER A 90 3.43 -1.13 -18.33
C SER A 90 3.18 -0.69 -19.77
N THR A 91 2.28 -1.39 -20.46
CA THR A 91 1.82 -1.02 -21.81
C THR A 91 0.73 0.05 -21.79
N SER A 92 0.18 0.33 -20.61
CA SER A 92 -0.88 1.32 -20.40
C SER A 92 -0.35 2.52 -19.60
N MET A 93 -0.78 3.71 -19.99
CA MET A 93 -0.59 4.98 -19.27
C MET A 93 -1.91 5.47 -18.65
N GLU A 94 -2.87 4.56 -18.44
CA GLU A 94 -4.12 4.91 -17.77
C GLU A 94 -3.87 5.31 -16.32
N LEU A 95 -4.43 6.44 -15.92
CA LEU A 95 -4.36 6.94 -14.56
C LEU A 95 -5.59 6.45 -13.77
N GLN A 96 -5.37 5.70 -12.71
CA GLN A 96 -6.44 5.13 -11.90
C GLN A 96 -6.22 5.43 -10.42
N GLY A 97 -7.26 5.85 -9.70
CA GLY A 97 -7.21 6.16 -8.29
C GLY A 97 -8.23 5.34 -7.50
N TYR A 98 -7.86 4.89 -6.31
CA TYR A 98 -8.75 4.23 -5.37
C TYR A 98 -8.87 5.08 -4.10
N ASN A 99 -10.08 5.27 -3.60
CA ASN A 99 -10.33 6.01 -2.36
C ASN A 99 -11.18 5.20 -1.39
N ASP A 100 -10.82 5.27 -0.11
CA ASP A 100 -11.58 4.78 1.04
C ASP A 100 -11.52 5.82 2.17
N ALA A 101 -12.51 5.82 3.05
CA ALA A 101 -12.52 6.64 4.26
C ALA A 101 -13.17 5.94 5.46
N ASP A 102 -12.35 5.59 6.45
CA ASP A 102 -12.82 4.98 7.70
C ASP A 102 -13.51 6.03 8.60
N TRP A 103 -14.85 5.99 8.62
CA TRP A 103 -15.72 6.97 9.24
C TRP A 103 -15.62 6.99 10.76
N ALA A 104 -15.38 8.18 11.34
CA ALA A 104 -15.29 8.38 12.78
C ALA A 104 -14.28 7.43 13.48
N SER A 105 -13.23 7.05 12.76
CA SER A 105 -12.21 6.10 13.20
C SER A 105 -11.33 6.58 14.35
N CYS A 106 -11.22 7.90 14.57
CA CYS A 106 -10.55 8.43 15.75
C CYS A 106 -11.51 8.49 16.95
N PRO A 107 -11.18 7.83 18.09
CA PRO A 107 -12.03 7.85 19.27
C PRO A 107 -12.02 9.22 19.96
N ASP A 108 -10.91 9.96 19.86
CA ASP A 108 -10.70 11.21 20.60
C ASP A 108 -11.52 12.38 20.02
N ASP A 109 -11.63 12.50 18.70
CA ASP A 109 -12.30 13.63 18.03
C ASP A 109 -13.32 13.23 16.97
N ARG A 110 -13.57 11.92 16.81
CA ARG A 110 -14.53 11.35 15.84
C ARG A 110 -14.28 11.78 14.39
N ARG A 111 -13.05 12.20 14.06
CA ARG A 111 -12.66 12.47 12.67
C ARG A 111 -12.32 11.16 11.95
N SER A 112 -12.69 11.12 10.67
CA SER A 112 -12.42 9.98 9.80
C SER A 112 -10.95 9.95 9.35
N THR A 113 -10.50 8.80 8.87
CA THR A 113 -9.19 8.64 8.21
C THR A 113 -9.42 8.34 6.75
N SER A 114 -8.91 9.18 5.86
CA SER A 114 -8.97 8.97 4.41
C SER A 114 -7.68 8.37 3.89
N GLY A 115 -7.83 7.44 2.97
CA GLY A 115 -6.74 6.81 2.25
C GLY A 115 -6.99 6.89 0.76
N TYR A 116 -5.91 7.03 -0.01
CA TYR A 116 -5.97 6.84 -1.45
C TYR A 116 -4.69 6.24 -2.00
N CYS A 117 -4.81 5.56 -3.12
CA CYS A 117 -3.69 5.13 -3.94
C CYS A 117 -3.97 5.45 -5.41
N VAL A 118 -2.93 5.88 -6.14
CA VAL A 118 -2.98 6.26 -7.55
C VAL A 118 -1.98 5.41 -8.32
N PHE A 119 -2.47 4.78 -9.38
CA PHE A 119 -1.73 3.94 -10.30
C PHE A 119 -1.61 4.63 -11.65
N LEU A 120 -0.43 4.49 -12.26
CA LEU A 120 -0.21 4.74 -13.68
C LEU A 120 0.06 3.40 -14.35
N GLY A 121 -0.89 2.94 -15.15
CA GLY A 121 -0.93 1.56 -15.62
C GLY A 121 -0.97 0.59 -14.44
N SER A 122 0.02 -0.30 -14.36
CA SER A 122 0.14 -1.30 -13.30
C SER A 122 1.01 -0.88 -12.11
N ASN A 123 1.48 0.38 -12.07
CA ASN A 123 2.43 0.86 -11.07
C ASN A 123 1.80 1.88 -10.13
N LEU A 124 1.98 1.68 -8.82
CA LEU A 124 1.59 2.65 -7.81
C LEU A 124 2.56 3.85 -7.83
N ILE A 125 2.03 5.05 -8.05
CA ILE A 125 2.84 6.28 -8.18
C ILE A 125 2.55 7.33 -7.09
N SER A 126 1.37 7.33 -6.48
CA SER A 126 1.02 8.23 -5.38
C SER A 126 0.09 7.55 -4.39
N TRP A 127 0.23 7.88 -3.11
CA TRP A 127 -0.64 7.35 -2.05
C TRP A 127 -0.63 8.28 -0.85
N SER A 128 -1.67 8.18 -0.04
CA SER A 128 -1.76 8.91 1.22
C SER A 128 -2.62 8.17 2.23
N SER A 129 -2.29 8.37 3.50
CA SER A 129 -3.15 8.07 4.64
C SER A 129 -3.17 9.30 5.52
N SER A 130 -4.34 9.89 5.71
CA SER A 130 -4.48 11.15 6.45
C SER A 130 -5.77 11.23 7.25
N LYS A 131 -5.68 11.84 8.42
CA LYS A 131 -6.86 12.16 9.23
C LYS A 131 -7.57 13.37 8.64
N GLN A 132 -8.87 13.25 8.40
CA GLN A 132 -9.68 14.36 7.90
C GLN A 132 -9.67 15.52 8.89
N ARG A 133 -9.61 16.76 8.38
CA ARG A 133 -9.63 17.96 9.23
C ARG A 133 -10.99 18.19 9.89
N LEU A 134 -12.07 17.81 9.20
CA LEU A 134 -13.44 18.05 9.63
C LEU A 134 -14.11 16.74 10.03
N VAL A 135 -14.97 16.80 11.06
CA VAL A 135 -15.84 15.67 11.43
C VAL A 135 -16.90 15.47 10.35
N SER A 136 -17.16 14.22 10.00
CA SER A 136 -18.18 13.80 9.03
C SER A 136 -19.39 13.25 9.79
N LYS A 137 -20.61 13.68 9.42
CA LYS A 137 -21.84 13.24 10.08
C LYS A 137 -22.29 11.82 9.67
N ASN A 138 -21.81 11.34 8.52
CA ASN A 138 -22.07 10.00 7.99
C ASN A 138 -20.88 9.54 7.13
N SER A 139 -20.87 8.25 6.78
CA SER A 139 -19.83 7.63 5.95
C SER A 139 -19.76 8.25 4.55
N ALA A 140 -20.91 8.46 3.90
CA ALA A 140 -20.95 9.05 2.56
C ALA A 140 -20.23 10.41 2.47
N LYS A 141 -20.33 11.25 3.51
CA LYS A 141 -19.64 12.55 3.57
C LYS A 141 -18.15 12.42 3.82
N SER A 142 -17.69 11.43 4.60
CA SER A 142 -16.25 11.20 4.74
C SER A 142 -15.65 10.64 3.46
N GLU A 143 -16.34 9.70 2.81
CA GLU A 143 -15.94 9.15 1.51
C GLU A 143 -15.86 10.28 0.48
N TYR A 144 -16.90 11.12 0.40
CA TYR A 144 -16.90 12.25 -0.53
C TYR A 144 -15.69 13.19 -0.36
N ARG A 145 -15.28 13.46 0.88
CA ARG A 145 -14.07 14.26 1.14
C ARG A 145 -12.78 13.55 0.70
N GLY A 146 -12.76 12.23 0.82
CA GLY A 146 -11.72 11.40 0.24
C GLY A 146 -11.66 11.53 -1.27
N LEU A 147 -12.82 11.44 -1.94
CA LEU A 147 -12.96 11.65 -3.38
C LEU A 147 -12.39 13.01 -3.80
N VAL A 148 -12.73 14.10 -3.11
CA VAL A 148 -12.23 15.45 -3.44
C VAL A 148 -10.70 15.48 -3.41
N SER A 149 -10.11 14.88 -2.37
CA SER A 149 -8.66 14.85 -2.20
C SER A 149 -7.99 14.04 -3.31
N LEU A 150 -8.55 12.89 -3.66
CA LEU A 150 -8.05 12.05 -4.74
C LEU A 150 -8.25 12.72 -6.12
N THR A 151 -9.38 13.37 -6.37
CA THR A 151 -9.62 14.11 -7.62
C THR A 151 -8.59 15.22 -7.80
N ALA A 152 -8.26 15.97 -6.74
CA ALA A 152 -7.22 17.00 -6.82
C ALA A 152 -5.85 16.40 -7.18
N GLU A 153 -5.49 15.27 -6.57
CA GLU A 153 -4.25 14.54 -6.88
C GLU A 153 -4.23 14.04 -8.34
N LEU A 154 -5.32 13.44 -8.82
CA LEU A 154 -5.45 12.95 -10.19
C LEU A 154 -5.33 14.08 -11.21
N VAL A 155 -6.00 15.22 -10.97
CA VAL A 155 -5.92 16.40 -11.84
C VAL A 155 -4.49 16.95 -11.88
N TRP A 156 -3.80 16.99 -10.74
CA TRP A 156 -2.41 17.44 -10.69
C TRP A 156 -1.48 16.50 -11.48
N ILE A 157 -1.56 15.19 -11.25
CA ILE A 157 -0.76 14.20 -11.98
C ILE A 157 -1.06 14.25 -13.48
N GLN A 158 -2.33 14.34 -13.86
CA GLN A 158 -2.73 14.43 -15.27
C GLN A 158 -2.16 15.67 -15.95
N SER A 159 -2.17 16.83 -15.26
CA SER A 159 -1.57 18.06 -15.77
C SER A 159 -0.05 17.90 -15.97
N LEU A 160 0.63 17.27 -15.01
CA LEU A 160 2.07 16.97 -15.12
C LEU A 160 2.36 16.04 -16.31
N LEU A 161 1.56 14.99 -16.51
CA LEU A 161 1.74 14.07 -17.64
C LEU A 161 1.54 14.80 -18.99
N GLN A 162 0.59 15.74 -19.07
CA GLN A 162 0.37 16.56 -20.26
C GLN A 162 1.56 17.50 -20.54
N GLU A 163 2.11 18.14 -19.51
CA GLU A 163 3.31 18.99 -19.63
C GLU A 163 4.54 18.19 -20.09
N LEU A 164 4.64 16.93 -19.67
CA LEU A 164 5.67 15.98 -20.14
C LEU A 164 5.38 15.40 -21.53
N CYS A 165 4.33 15.87 -22.22
CA CYS A 165 3.90 15.40 -23.54
C CYS A 165 3.58 13.89 -23.59
N LEU A 166 3.13 13.31 -22.47
CA LEU A 166 2.72 11.91 -22.39
C LEU A 166 1.25 11.74 -22.76
N PRO A 167 0.85 10.58 -23.32
CA PRO A 167 -0.54 10.31 -23.63
C PRO A 167 -1.38 10.24 -22.35
N THR A 168 -2.45 11.03 -22.28
CA THR A 168 -3.37 11.04 -21.15
C THR A 168 -4.79 10.68 -21.58
N SER A 169 -5.45 9.83 -20.80
CA SER A 169 -6.89 9.61 -20.84
C SER A 169 -7.54 10.20 -19.58
N PRO A 170 -8.87 10.40 -19.57
CA PRO A 170 -9.58 10.76 -18.35
C PRO A 170 -9.33 9.73 -17.24
N PRO A 171 -8.84 10.13 -16.05
CA PRO A 171 -8.59 9.22 -14.96
C PRO A 171 -9.85 8.52 -14.46
N VAL A 172 -9.68 7.28 -13.99
CA VAL A 172 -10.75 6.49 -13.35
C VAL A 172 -10.57 6.54 -11.84
N LEU A 173 -11.63 6.92 -11.14
CA LEU A 173 -11.69 6.99 -9.68
C LEU A 173 -12.61 5.89 -9.16
N TRP A 174 -12.06 4.94 -8.42
CA TRP A 174 -12.76 3.84 -7.78
C TRP A 174 -13.12 4.16 -6.32
N CYS A 175 -14.38 3.95 -5.97
CA CYS A 175 -14.91 4.13 -4.61
C CYS A 175 -15.93 3.04 -4.30
N ASP A 176 -15.98 2.56 -3.06
CA ASP A 176 -16.91 1.51 -2.61
C ASP A 176 -18.20 2.09 -1.98
N ASN A 177 -18.33 3.41 -1.91
CA ASN A 177 -19.54 4.08 -1.44
C ASN A 177 -20.39 4.59 -2.59
N GLN A 178 -21.42 3.82 -2.94
CA GLN A 178 -22.37 4.19 -4.00
C GLN A 178 -23.04 5.54 -3.74
N SER A 179 -23.33 5.90 -2.47
CA SER A 179 -23.94 7.19 -2.16
C SER A 179 -23.00 8.35 -2.48
N ALA A 180 -21.70 8.21 -2.20
CA ALA A 180 -20.70 9.21 -2.55
C ALA A 180 -20.51 9.30 -4.08
N ALA A 181 -20.46 8.17 -4.78
CA ALA A 181 -20.37 8.12 -6.24
C ALA A 181 -21.59 8.76 -6.92
N HIS A 182 -22.81 8.44 -6.48
CA HIS A 182 -24.04 9.05 -6.99
C HIS A 182 -24.09 10.56 -6.73
N LEU A 183 -23.62 10.99 -5.56
CA LEU A 183 -23.58 12.41 -5.21
C LEU A 183 -22.63 13.20 -6.13
N ALA A 184 -21.53 12.57 -6.54
CA ALA A 184 -20.58 13.12 -7.50
C ALA A 184 -21.11 13.12 -8.94
N ALA A 185 -21.86 12.09 -9.34
CA ALA A 185 -22.37 11.95 -10.71
C ALA A 185 -23.65 12.76 -11.00
N ASN A 186 -24.48 13.04 -9.98
CA ASN A 186 -25.81 13.62 -10.19
C ASN A 186 -25.85 15.14 -9.92
N PRO A 187 -26.17 15.98 -10.93
CA PRO A 187 -26.20 17.45 -10.79
C PRO A 187 -27.39 17.98 -9.96
N VAL A 188 -28.42 17.16 -9.70
CA VAL A 188 -29.66 17.61 -9.04
C VAL A 188 -29.51 17.76 -7.52
N PHE A 189 -28.51 17.13 -6.91
CA PHE A 189 -28.33 17.19 -5.46
C PHE A 189 -27.66 18.49 -5.01
N HIS A 190 -28.44 19.40 -4.42
CA HIS A 190 -27.93 20.63 -3.82
C HIS A 190 -27.63 20.38 -2.33
N SER A 191 -26.38 20.56 -1.92
CA SER A 191 -26.01 20.45 -0.51
C SER A 191 -26.36 21.73 0.24
N ARG A 192 -26.88 21.59 1.48
CA ARG A 192 -27.20 22.73 2.35
C ARG A 192 -25.98 23.35 3.05
N SER A 193 -24.77 22.87 2.79
CA SER A 193 -23.54 23.33 3.47
C SER A 193 -22.48 23.80 2.48
N LYS A 194 -22.11 25.10 2.53
CA LYS A 194 -21.18 25.77 1.60
C LYS A 194 -19.87 25.01 1.31
N HIS A 195 -19.23 24.42 2.33
CA HIS A 195 -17.98 23.68 2.11
C HIS A 195 -18.17 22.39 1.31
N ILE A 196 -19.30 21.70 1.53
CA ILE A 196 -19.64 20.52 0.74
C ILE A 196 -20.07 20.97 -0.66
N GLU A 197 -20.69 22.13 -0.79
CA GLU A 197 -21.14 22.69 -2.08
C GLU A 197 -19.96 22.96 -3.02
N LEU A 198 -18.88 23.60 -2.54
CA LEU A 198 -17.65 23.80 -3.34
C LEU A 198 -16.99 22.47 -3.75
N ASP A 199 -16.81 21.57 -2.78
CA ASP A 199 -16.31 20.21 -3.01
C ASP A 199 -17.17 19.46 -4.05
N LEU A 200 -18.49 19.65 -3.98
CA LEU A 200 -19.46 19.07 -4.91
C LEU A 200 -19.30 19.60 -6.33
N HIS A 201 -19.24 20.92 -6.45
CA HIS A 201 -19.07 21.56 -7.75
C HIS A 201 -17.76 21.15 -8.40
N PHE A 202 -16.67 21.08 -7.63
CA PHE A 202 -15.35 20.69 -8.12
C PHE A 202 -15.35 19.32 -8.82
N ILE A 203 -15.84 18.27 -8.14
CA ILE A 203 -15.87 16.93 -8.75
C ILE A 203 -16.88 16.86 -9.90
N ARG A 204 -18.06 17.47 -9.73
CA ARG A 204 -19.11 17.45 -10.76
C ARG A 204 -18.67 18.09 -12.06
N GLU A 205 -17.98 19.22 -11.98
CA GLU A 205 -17.45 19.90 -13.17
C GLU A 205 -16.51 18.99 -13.94
N LYS A 206 -15.63 18.27 -13.25
CA LYS A 206 -14.71 17.30 -13.85
C LYS A 206 -15.44 16.11 -14.49
N VAL A 207 -16.45 15.58 -13.84
CA VAL A 207 -17.26 14.46 -14.39
C VAL A 207 -18.07 14.92 -15.61
N LEU A 208 -18.74 16.08 -15.54
CA LEU A 208 -19.55 16.61 -16.64
C LEU A 208 -18.72 16.95 -17.88
N ARG A 209 -17.48 17.41 -17.70
CA ARG A 209 -16.53 17.63 -18.79
C ARG A 209 -15.88 16.35 -19.32
N GLN A 210 -16.24 15.19 -18.77
CA GLN A 210 -15.62 13.90 -19.10
C GLN A 210 -14.10 13.89 -18.83
N GLU A 211 -13.64 14.75 -17.92
CA GLU A 211 -12.24 14.83 -17.46
C GLU A 211 -11.97 13.84 -16.31
N LEU A 212 -13.01 13.27 -15.70
CA LEU A 212 -12.91 12.29 -14.62
C LEU A 212 -14.03 11.27 -14.73
N GLN A 213 -13.71 9.99 -14.58
CA GLN A 213 -14.70 8.92 -14.48
C GLN A 213 -14.76 8.41 -13.04
N ILE A 214 -15.96 8.23 -12.49
CA ILE A 214 -16.15 7.68 -11.15
C ILE A 214 -16.87 6.35 -11.27
N CYS A 215 -16.24 5.31 -10.73
CA CYS A 215 -16.71 3.93 -10.81
C CYS A 215 -16.83 3.31 -9.41
N TYR A 216 -17.78 2.39 -9.27
CA TYR A 216 -17.92 1.60 -8.05
C TYR A 216 -16.94 0.43 -8.05
N VAL A 217 -16.29 0.19 -6.91
CA VAL A 217 -15.51 -1.02 -6.65
C VAL A 217 -16.09 -1.75 -5.43
N SER A 218 -16.02 -3.07 -5.42
CA SER A 218 -16.43 -3.86 -4.25
C SER A 218 -15.48 -3.57 -3.08
N SER A 219 -15.98 -3.59 -1.83
CA SER A 219 -15.10 -3.42 -0.66
C SER A 219 -14.03 -4.51 -0.55
N THR A 220 -14.22 -5.70 -1.16
CA THR A 220 -13.20 -6.75 -1.21
C THR A 220 -12.04 -6.42 -2.15
N ASP A 221 -12.29 -5.60 -3.16
CA ASP A 221 -11.31 -5.16 -4.16
C ASP A 221 -10.80 -3.73 -3.91
N GLN A 222 -11.26 -3.09 -2.82
CA GLN A 222 -10.86 -1.74 -2.44
C GLN A 222 -9.39 -1.71 -1.98
N LEU A 223 -8.51 -1.19 -2.84
CA LEU A 223 -7.07 -1.12 -2.56
C LEU A 223 -6.74 -0.11 -1.46
N ALA A 224 -7.54 0.94 -1.30
CA ALA A 224 -7.30 2.00 -0.33
C ALA A 224 -7.57 1.57 1.12
N ASP A 225 -8.19 0.41 1.36
CA ASP A 225 -8.47 -0.15 2.70
C ASP A 225 -7.21 -0.27 3.56
N ILE A 226 -6.08 -0.65 2.97
CA ILE A 226 -4.79 -0.77 3.68
C ILE A 226 -4.29 0.58 4.22
N LEU A 227 -4.82 1.68 3.70
CA LEU A 227 -4.44 3.05 4.04
C LEU A 227 -5.40 3.71 5.05
N THR A 228 -6.50 3.06 5.44
CA THR A 228 -7.53 3.64 6.31
C THR A 228 -7.79 2.86 7.59
N LYS A 229 -7.47 1.55 7.60
CA LYS A 229 -7.76 0.67 8.73
C LYS A 229 -6.72 -0.44 8.88
N HIS A 230 -6.65 -1.01 10.08
CA HIS A 230 -5.88 -2.23 10.31
C HIS A 230 -6.67 -3.42 9.76
N LEU A 231 -5.99 -4.29 9.02
CA LEU A 231 -6.61 -5.42 8.32
C LEU A 231 -6.17 -6.78 8.88
N PRO A 232 -6.99 -7.84 8.71
CA PRO A 232 -6.56 -9.23 8.85
C PRO A 232 -5.29 -9.52 8.08
N ILE A 233 -4.43 -10.40 8.60
CA ILE A 233 -3.11 -10.69 8.01
C ILE A 233 -3.23 -11.09 6.54
N SER A 234 -4.19 -11.95 6.20
CA SER A 234 -4.42 -12.42 4.83
C SER A 234 -4.79 -11.26 3.89
N GLN A 235 -5.74 -10.42 4.29
CA GLN A 235 -6.18 -9.26 3.51
C GLN A 235 -5.06 -8.21 3.39
N PHE A 236 -4.36 -7.92 4.48
CA PHE A 236 -3.21 -7.01 4.48
C PHE A 236 -2.12 -7.46 3.50
N CYS A 237 -1.72 -8.73 3.56
CA CYS A 237 -0.72 -9.28 2.65
C CYS A 237 -1.18 -9.24 1.19
N SER A 238 -2.46 -9.54 0.93
CA SER A 238 -3.04 -9.45 -0.42
C SER A 238 -3.00 -8.02 -0.96
N LEU A 239 -3.51 -7.05 -0.20
CA LEU A 239 -3.52 -5.64 -0.62
C LEU A 239 -2.11 -5.06 -0.76
N ARG A 240 -1.18 -5.40 0.15
CA ARG A 240 0.23 -5.01 0.04
C ARG A 240 0.84 -5.47 -1.28
N SER A 241 0.59 -6.72 -1.69
CA SER A 241 1.06 -7.23 -2.98
C SER A 241 0.41 -6.50 -4.16
N LYS A 242 -0.88 -6.15 -4.07
CA LYS A 242 -1.59 -5.34 -5.08
C LYS A 242 -1.06 -3.89 -5.16
N LEU A 243 -0.51 -3.36 -4.06
CA LEU A 243 0.21 -2.07 -4.03
C LEU A 243 1.66 -2.18 -4.56
N THR A 244 2.03 -3.28 -5.21
CA THR A 244 3.38 -3.58 -5.73
C THR A 244 4.50 -3.54 -4.67
N VAL A 245 4.16 -3.71 -3.38
CA VAL A 245 5.15 -3.88 -2.31
C VAL A 245 5.47 -5.37 -2.16
N THR A 246 6.49 -5.81 -2.87
CA THR A 246 6.89 -7.22 -2.98
C THR A 246 8.40 -7.38 -2.77
N SER A 247 8.85 -8.63 -2.66
CA SER A 247 10.28 -8.93 -2.69
C SER A 247 10.76 -8.73 -4.12
N PRO A 248 11.94 -8.10 -4.35
CA PRO A 248 12.48 -7.96 -5.69
C PRO A 248 12.67 -9.37 -6.31
N PRO A 249 12.39 -9.53 -7.61
CA PRO A 249 12.56 -10.82 -8.30
C PRO A 249 14.03 -11.25 -8.40
N MET A 250 14.97 -10.31 -8.23
CA MET A 250 16.41 -10.55 -8.25
C MET A 250 17.10 -9.61 -7.25
N SER A 251 17.96 -10.17 -6.39
CA SER A 251 18.81 -9.42 -5.47
C SER A 251 20.25 -9.54 -5.95
N LEU A 252 20.81 -8.49 -6.55
CA LEU A 252 22.24 -8.38 -6.87
C LEU A 252 23.07 -8.03 -5.62
N ARG A 253 22.71 -8.57 -4.46
CA ARG A 253 23.65 -8.59 -3.34
C ARG A 253 24.70 -9.62 -3.71
N GLY A 254 25.88 -9.13 -4.12
CA GLY A 254 27.07 -9.96 -4.25
C GLY A 254 27.25 -10.79 -2.97
N ASP A 255 27.68 -12.02 -3.16
CA ASP A 255 27.98 -12.98 -2.11
C ASP A 255 29.22 -12.46 -1.34
N ASP A 256 29.04 -11.48 -0.46
CA ASP A 256 30.11 -11.02 0.42
C ASP A 256 30.30 -12.06 1.53
N ASN A 257 31.28 -12.95 1.27
CA ASN A 257 31.91 -13.96 2.13
C ASN A 257 31.54 -15.43 1.83
N GLN A 258 32.03 -15.95 0.71
CA GLN A 258 32.69 -17.27 0.80
C GLN A 258 34.12 -17.05 1.27
N THR A 259 34.33 -17.20 2.57
CA THR A 259 35.67 -17.39 3.14
C THR A 259 36.26 -18.66 2.54
N ASP A 260 37.21 -18.47 1.63
CA ASP A 260 38.17 -19.48 1.20
C ASP A 260 38.94 -19.99 2.43
N SER A 261 38.54 -21.14 2.95
CA SER A 261 39.40 -21.98 3.79
C SER A 261 39.04 -23.44 3.57
N ASN A 262 39.69 -24.07 2.58
CA ASN A 262 40.48 -25.30 2.76
C ASN A 262 40.96 -25.84 1.43
N LEU A 263 42.14 -25.38 1.02
CA LEU A 263 43.07 -26.11 0.16
C LEU A 263 43.90 -27.06 1.05
N THR A 264 43.65 -28.37 0.94
CA THR A 264 44.58 -29.53 1.07
C THR A 264 43.67 -30.76 1.16
N SER A 265 43.64 -31.70 0.22
CA SER A 265 44.73 -32.53 -0.26
C SER A 265 44.49 -33.05 -1.69
N SER A 266 45.56 -33.10 -2.47
CA SER A 266 45.62 -33.54 -3.87
C SER A 266 45.87 -35.07 -4.00
N PRO A 267 46.13 -35.66 -5.19
CA PRO A 267 45.23 -36.60 -5.86
C PRO A 267 45.81 -38.03 -6.00
N THR A 268 44.95 -39.03 -6.20
CA THR A 268 45.42 -40.36 -6.66
C THR A 268 44.93 -40.60 -8.09
N VAL A 269 45.89 -40.61 -9.01
CA VAL A 269 45.74 -40.97 -10.42
C VAL A 269 45.86 -42.49 -10.56
N VAL A 270 44.90 -43.11 -11.25
CA VAL A 270 45.11 -44.37 -11.98
C VAL A 270 44.39 -44.26 -13.34
N THR A 271 45.18 -44.06 -14.39
CA THR A 271 44.93 -44.32 -15.83
C THR A 271 44.82 -45.86 -16.05
N GLU A 272 44.18 -46.49 -17.03
CA GLU A 272 43.87 -46.23 -18.46
C GLU A 272 42.91 -47.39 -18.94
N GLN A 273 41.77 -47.14 -19.63
CA GLN A 273 41.51 -47.28 -21.10
C GLN A 273 40.75 -48.58 -21.58
N PRO A 274 40.18 -48.66 -22.82
CA PRO A 274 38.75 -48.95 -23.08
C PRO A 274 38.44 -50.13 -24.05
N CYS A 275 37.16 -50.50 -24.27
CA CYS A 275 36.61 -50.88 -25.60
C CYS A 275 35.12 -51.31 -25.65
N ASN A 276 34.42 -50.74 -26.65
CA ASN A 276 33.46 -51.32 -27.61
C ASN A 276 32.08 -51.90 -27.24
N ASN A 277 31.07 -51.30 -27.89
CA ASN A 277 29.71 -51.81 -28.20
C ASN A 277 29.75 -53.11 -29.03
N PRO A 278 28.64 -53.91 -29.05
CA PRO A 278 27.67 -53.78 -30.15
C PRO A 278 26.18 -53.97 -29.77
N LYS A 279 25.29 -53.31 -30.54
CA LYS A 279 23.85 -53.60 -30.77
C LYS A 279 23.73 -54.64 -31.92
N PRO A 280 22.54 -55.06 -32.40
CA PRO A 280 21.23 -55.38 -31.77
C PRO A 280 20.61 -56.71 -32.32
N THR A 281 19.47 -57.19 -31.80
CA THR A 281 18.48 -57.99 -32.59
C THR A 281 17.08 -57.98 -31.96
N HIS A 282 16.06 -57.74 -32.81
CA HIS A 282 14.61 -57.91 -32.55
C HIS A 282 14.21 -59.41 -32.62
N PRO A 283 13.01 -59.80 -32.14
CA PRO A 283 11.91 -59.98 -33.10
C PRO A 283 10.50 -59.54 -32.64
N THR A 284 9.72 -59.18 -33.65
CA THR A 284 8.26 -59.02 -33.76
C THR A 284 7.45 -60.28 -33.47
N THR A 285 6.26 -60.11 -32.88
CA THR A 285 4.98 -60.68 -33.39
C THR A 285 3.76 -59.99 -32.75
N SER A 286 2.68 -59.94 -33.54
CA SER A 286 1.52 -59.05 -33.47
C SER A 286 0.23 -59.80 -33.01
N PRO A 287 -1.02 -59.33 -33.22
CA PRO A 287 -2.05 -59.27 -32.17
C PRO A 287 -3.24 -60.22 -32.41
N SER A 288 -4.18 -60.28 -31.46
CA SER A 288 -5.52 -60.84 -31.71
C SER A 288 -6.60 -60.23 -30.80
N LEU A 289 -7.58 -59.64 -31.51
CA LEU A 289 -9.00 -59.35 -31.21
C LEU A 289 -9.36 -58.43 -30.04
#